data_AF-A0A6A4HRB1-F1
#
_entry.id   AF-A0A6A4HRB1-F1
#
_cell.length_a   1.000
_cell.length_b   1.000
_cell.length_c   1.000
_cell.angle_alpha   90.00
_cell.angle_beta   90.00
_cell.angle_gamma   90.00
#
_symmetry.space_group_name_H-M   'P 1'
#
loop_
_entity.id
_entity.type
_entity.pdbx_description
1 polymer ?
#
loop_
_entity_poly.entity_id
_entity_poly.type
_entity_poly.pdbx_seq_one_letter_code
_entity_poly.pdbx_strand_id
1 'polypeptide(L)'
;MGAYYDEVEIEDMVWDASRRVYHYPCPCGDRFEISRQQLRDCEDIATCPSCSLIIRVIYDPLDFEDEDEEEEDDDEDTDSDASSDEKFEDAMEKLTL
;
A
#
# COMPACT_ATOMS: atom_id res chain seq x y z
N MET A 1 -3.46 -17.86 24.94
CA MET A 1 -2.51 -16.93 24.33
C MET A 1 -2.54 -17.23 22.84
N GLY A 2 -3.59 -16.78 22.14
CA GLY A 2 -3.65 -16.89 20.69
C GLY A 2 -2.70 -15.84 20.16
N ALA A 3 -1.44 -16.23 19.96
CA ALA A 3 -0.42 -15.36 19.44
C ALA A 3 -0.62 -15.28 17.93
N TYR A 4 -0.67 -14.06 17.40
CA TYR A 4 -0.59 -13.81 15.97
C TYR A 4 0.63 -14.53 15.40
N TYR A 5 0.51 -15.05 14.18
CA TYR A 5 1.62 -15.73 13.53
C TYR A 5 2.75 -14.76 13.23
N ASP A 6 2.40 -13.56 12.76
CA ASP A 6 3.34 -12.48 12.43
C ASP A 6 2.62 -11.12 12.46
N GLU A 7 3.39 -10.03 12.43
CA GLU A 7 2.91 -8.65 12.34
C GLU A 7 3.43 -8.06 11.02
N VAL A 8 2.53 -7.76 10.10
CA VAL A 8 2.84 -7.36 8.72
C VAL A 8 2.29 -5.97 8.46
N GLU A 9 3.09 -5.10 7.84
CA GLU A 9 2.65 -3.76 7.44
C GLU A 9 1.72 -3.84 6.23
N ILE A 10 0.67 -3.01 6.20
CA ILE A 10 -0.30 -2.97 5.10
C ILE A 10 0.36 -2.72 3.74
N GLU A 11 1.48 -1.99 3.73
CA GLU A 11 2.30 -1.68 2.55
C GLU A 11 2.98 -2.91 1.94
N ASP A 12 3.23 -3.97 2.73
CA ASP A 12 3.81 -5.24 2.24
C ASP A 12 2.74 -6.20 1.70
N MET A 13 1.46 -5.85 1.86
CA MET A 13 0.35 -6.63 1.33
C MET A 13 0.01 -6.22 -0.11
N VAL A 14 -0.50 -7.17 -0.89
CA VAL A 14 -0.92 -6.92 -2.28
C VAL A 14 -2.39 -6.56 -2.31
N TRP A 15 -2.71 -5.36 -2.81
CA TRP A 15 -4.10 -4.92 -3.02
C TRP A 15 -4.73 -5.58 -4.26
N ASP A 16 -5.89 -6.20 -4.09
CA ASP A 16 -6.74 -6.68 -5.19
C ASP A 16 -7.95 -5.75 -5.36
N ALA A 17 -7.89 -4.90 -6.37
CA ALA A 17 -8.95 -3.94 -6.68
C ALA A 17 -10.27 -4.60 -7.12
N SER A 18 -10.23 -5.84 -7.65
CA SER A 18 -11.44 -6.53 -8.11
C SER A 18 -12.26 -7.04 -6.94
N ARG A 19 -11.58 -7.52 -5.89
CA ARG A 19 -12.21 -8.05 -4.67
C ARG A 19 -12.24 -7.07 -3.51
N ARG A 20 -11.52 -5.95 -3.62
CA ARG A 20 -11.32 -4.93 -2.56
C ARG A 20 -10.74 -5.51 -1.27
N VAL A 21 -9.73 -6.36 -1.41
CA VAL A 21 -9.05 -7.05 -0.30
C VAL A 21 -7.53 -6.98 -0.47
N TYR A 22 -6.83 -6.96 0.66
CA TYR A 22 -5.38 -7.13 0.73
C TYR A 22 -5.03 -8.60 0.91
N HIS A 23 -3.99 -9.02 0.21
CA HIS A 23 -3.50 -10.39 0.19
C HIS A 23 -2.05 -10.49 0.63
N TYR A 24 -1.75 -11.48 1.46
CA TYR A 24 -0.39 -11.78 1.90
C TYR A 24 -0.07 -13.28 1.78
N PRO A 25 1.11 -13.67 1.26
CA PRO A 25 1.46 -15.08 1.10
C PRO A 25 1.52 -15.80 2.45
N CYS A 26 0.77 -16.91 2.58
CA CYS A 26 0.78 -17.74 3.78
C CYS A 26 1.76 -18.91 3.62
N PRO A 27 2.54 -19.28 4.65
CA PRO A 27 3.47 -20.42 4.61
C PRO A 27 2.80 -21.78 4.35
N CYS A 28 1.46 -21.88 4.46
CA CYS A 28 0.72 -23.09 4.11
C CYS A 28 0.53 -23.30 2.59
N GLY A 29 0.88 -22.30 1.77
CA GLY A 29 0.69 -22.31 0.31
C GLY A 29 -0.55 -21.56 -0.16
N ASP A 30 -1.35 -21.01 0.74
CA ASP A 30 -2.51 -20.16 0.46
C ASP A 30 -2.21 -18.68 0.77
N ARG A 31 -3.23 -17.84 0.92
CA ARG A 31 -3.08 -16.40 1.18
C ARG A 31 -3.92 -15.96 2.37
N PHE A 32 -3.38 -15.04 3.16
CA PHE A 32 -4.19 -14.26 4.09
C PHE A 32 -5.01 -13.24 3.32
N GLU A 33 -6.23 -12.98 3.77
CA GLU A 33 -7.15 -12.03 3.15
C GLU A 33 -7.72 -11.10 4.22
N ILE A 34 -7.77 -9.80 3.93
CA ILE A 34 -8.42 -8.78 4.77
C ILE A 34 -9.04 -7.70 3.88
N SER A 35 -10.26 -7.23 4.19
CA SER A 35 -10.95 -6.21 3.40
C SER A 35 -10.71 -4.81 3.96
N ARG A 36 -10.75 -3.78 3.09
CA ARG A 36 -10.72 -2.38 3.54
C ARG A 36 -11.80 -2.05 4.56
N GLN A 37 -12.99 -2.65 4.42
CA GLN A 37 -14.07 -2.47 5.38
C GLN A 37 -13.72 -2.98 6.79
N GLN A 38 -12.90 -4.03 6.90
CA GLN A 38 -12.46 -4.55 8.20
C GLN A 38 -11.44 -3.60 8.83
N LEU A 39 -10.48 -3.10 8.03
CA LEU A 39 -9.52 -2.09 8.49
C LEU A 39 -10.22 -0.81 8.98
N ARG A 40 -11.30 -0.39 8.30
CA ARG A 40 -12.10 0.77 8.73
C ARG A 40 -12.86 0.54 10.03
N ASP A 41 -13.30 -0.68 10.31
CA ASP A 41 -13.92 -1.07 11.59
C ASP A 41 -12.89 -1.27 12.72
N CYS A 42 -11.65 -0.82 12.53
CA CYS A 42 -10.53 -1.05 13.43
C CYS A 42 -10.14 -2.53 13.60
N GLU A 43 -10.43 -3.39 12.62
CA GLU A 43 -10.10 -4.83 12.64
C GLU A 43 -8.79 -5.10 11.89
N ASP A 44 -7.70 -5.33 12.64
CA ASP A 44 -6.35 -5.57 12.14
C ASP A 44 -6.00 -7.06 11.92
N ILE A 45 -7.00 -7.95 11.83
CA ILE A 45 -6.76 -9.41 11.83
C ILE A 45 -6.99 -10.00 10.43
N ALA A 46 -5.91 -10.30 9.72
CA ALA A 46 -6.01 -11.02 8.45
C ALA A 46 -6.00 -12.54 8.70
N THR A 47 -6.97 -13.24 8.11
CA THR A 47 -7.19 -14.68 8.32
C THR A 47 -6.90 -15.46 7.05
N CYS A 48 -6.29 -16.65 7.19
CA CYS A 48 -6.10 -17.57 6.08
C CYS A 48 -7.17 -18.67 6.07
N PRO A 49 -7.91 -18.88 4.96
CA PRO A 49 -8.98 -19.87 4.88
C PRO A 49 -8.48 -21.32 4.97
N SER A 50 -7.20 -21.57 4.67
CA SER A 50 -6.63 -22.92 4.56
C SER A 50 -5.96 -23.44 5.83
N CYS A 51 -5.40 -22.57 6.68
CA CYS A 51 -4.60 -22.98 7.83
C CYS A 51 -5.08 -22.45 9.18
N SER A 52 -6.16 -21.66 9.21
CA SER A 52 -6.68 -20.99 10.42
C SER A 52 -5.66 -20.10 11.16
N LEU A 53 -4.50 -19.84 10.55
CA LEU A 53 -3.55 -18.86 11.05
C LEU A 53 -4.15 -17.47 10.88
N ILE A 54 -3.74 -16.58 11.77
CA ILE A 54 -4.05 -15.16 11.73
C ILE A 54 -2.75 -14.37 11.84
N ILE A 55 -2.65 -13.28 11.08
CA ILE A 55 -1.58 -12.29 11.20
C ILE A 55 -2.18 -10.96 11.63
N ARG A 56 -1.35 -10.14 12.26
CA ARG A 56 -1.73 -8.78 12.65
C ARG A 56 -1.28 -7.81 11.57
N VAL A 57 -2.18 -6.95 11.12
CA VAL A 57 -1.91 -5.97 10.08
C VAL A 57 -1.63 -4.62 10.73
N ILE A 58 -0.44 -4.07 10.51
CA ILE A 58 -0.08 -2.74 10.99
C ILE A 58 -0.47 -1.74 9.91
N TYR A 59 -1.40 -0.83 10.22
CA TYR A 59 -1.89 0.22 9.34
C TYR A 59 -2.17 1.49 10.14
N ASP A 60 -2.25 2.62 9.44
CA ASP A 60 -2.72 3.87 10.01
C ASP A 60 -4.24 3.99 9.80
N PRO A 61 -5.05 4.13 10.87
CA PRO A 61 -6.50 4.23 10.74
C PRO A 61 -6.95 5.46 9.94
N LEU A 62 -6.15 6.53 9.93
CA LEU A 62 -6.47 7.73 9.17
C LEU A 62 -6.57 7.45 7.65
N ASP A 63 -5.79 6.50 7.14
CA ASP A 63 -5.78 6.09 5.72
C ASP A 63 -7.11 5.42 5.28
N PHE A 64 -7.92 4.99 6.24
CA PHE A 64 -9.18 4.28 6.01
C PHE A 64 -10.41 4.95 6.63
N GLU A 65 -10.23 6.07 7.37
CA GLU A 65 -11.30 6.85 8.00
C GLU A 65 -12.01 7.81 7.03
N ASP A 66 -11.42 8.12 5.86
CA ASP A 66 -11.85 9.23 4.99
C ASP A 66 -13.15 9.06 4.18
N GLU A 67 -13.86 7.92 4.25
CA GLU A 67 -15.10 7.73 3.45
C GLU A 67 -16.39 8.19 4.16
N ASP A 68 -16.34 8.80 5.35
CA ASP A 68 -17.53 9.29 6.07
C ASP A 68 -17.88 10.77 5.79
N GLU A 69 -16.98 11.54 5.16
CA GLU A 69 -17.23 12.93 4.78
C GLU A 69 -16.80 13.17 3.31
N GLU A 70 -17.80 13.10 2.41
CA GLU A 70 -17.83 13.68 1.06
C GLU A 70 -17.30 12.80 -0.10
N GLU A 71 -18.16 12.58 -1.10
CA GLU A 71 -17.72 12.22 -2.44
C GLU A 71 -16.91 13.39 -3.01
N GLU A 72 -15.58 13.35 -3.02
CA GLU A 72 -14.74 14.23 -3.85
C GLU A 72 -13.33 13.64 -4.08
N ASP A 73 -12.80 13.93 -5.27
CA ASP A 73 -11.57 13.52 -5.97
C ASP A 73 -10.23 13.55 -5.19
N ASP A 74 -9.23 12.88 -5.80
CA ASP A 74 -7.76 13.09 -5.75
C ASP A 74 -6.97 12.52 -4.54
N ASP A 75 -5.76 11.97 -4.65
CA ASP A 75 -4.66 12.28 -5.58
C ASP A 75 -3.72 11.06 -5.76
N GLU A 76 -3.40 10.74 -7.02
CA GLU A 76 -2.18 10.04 -7.39
C GLU A 76 -1.02 11.03 -7.27
N ASP A 77 -0.34 11.11 -6.11
CA ASP A 77 0.94 11.84 -6.00
C ASP A 77 2.04 11.02 -6.70
N THR A 78 2.01 11.03 -8.03
CA THR A 78 3.18 10.89 -8.88
C THR A 78 3.43 12.27 -9.48
N ASP A 79 4.22 13.11 -8.79
CA ASP A 79 5.26 13.93 -9.43
C ASP A 79 5.98 14.81 -8.41
N SER A 80 7.23 14.46 -8.09
CA SER A 80 8.25 15.44 -7.76
C SER A 80 9.43 15.26 -8.70
N ASP A 81 9.22 15.80 -9.89
CA ASP A 81 10.11 16.68 -10.64
C ASP A 81 11.36 16.07 -11.30
N ALA A 82 11.25 15.97 -12.63
CA ALA A 82 12.36 15.77 -13.54
C ALA A 82 13.18 17.07 -13.73
N SER A 83 14.50 16.94 -13.54
CA SER A 83 15.57 17.60 -14.31
C SER A 83 15.76 19.12 -14.18
N SER A 84 16.81 19.51 -13.44
CA SER A 84 17.62 20.68 -13.79
C SER A 84 19.03 20.60 -13.20
N ASP A 85 19.93 19.81 -13.79
CA ASP A 85 21.36 20.18 -13.88
C ASP A 85 22.06 19.45 -15.07
N GLU A 86 21.64 19.73 -16.30
CA GLU A 86 22.47 19.50 -17.50
C GLU A 86 22.51 20.78 -18.39
N LYS A 87 22.50 21.97 -17.77
CA LYS A 87 22.57 23.26 -18.47
C LYS A 87 23.93 23.96 -18.33
N PHE A 88 25.04 23.20 -18.32
CA PHE A 88 26.37 23.80 -18.28
C PHE A 88 27.23 23.62 -19.55
N GLU A 89 26.91 22.74 -20.52
CA GLU A 89 27.79 22.56 -21.70
C GLU A 89 27.15 22.85 -23.08
N ASP A 90 26.04 23.59 -23.16
CA ASP A 90 25.62 24.29 -24.41
C ASP A 90 26.23 25.71 -24.51
N ALA A 91 27.46 25.92 -24.01
CA ALA A 91 28.10 27.24 -23.94
C ALA A 91 29.50 27.37 -24.59
N MET A 92 30.12 26.31 -25.14
CA MET A 92 31.44 26.47 -25.81
C MET A 92 31.69 25.74 -27.15
N GLU A 93 30.72 25.08 -27.79
CA GLU A 93 30.94 24.55 -29.17
C GLU A 93 30.22 25.29 -30.29
N LYS A 94 29.32 26.24 -29.99
CA LYS A 94 28.74 27.16 -30.99
C LYS A 94 29.63 28.39 -31.28
N LEU A 95 30.90 28.37 -30.87
CA LEU A 95 31.80 29.52 -30.98
C LEU A 95 33.24 29.13 -31.35
N THR A 96 33.42 28.24 -32.34
CA THR A 96 34.53 28.31 -33.33
C THR A 96 34.25 27.36 -34.49
N LEU A 97 33.31 27.75 -35.36
CA LEU A 97 33.45 27.57 -36.80
C LEU A 97 33.81 28.93 -37.39
#